data_AF-A0A3D4UKY3-F1
#
_entry.id   AF-A0A3D4UKY3-F1
#
_cell.length_a   1.000
_cell.length_b   1.000
_cell.length_c   1.000
_cell.angle_alpha   90.00
_cell.angle_beta   90.00
_cell.angle_gamma   90.00
#
_symmetry.space_group_name_H-M   'P 1'
#
loop_
_entity.id
_entity.type
_entity.pdbx_description
1 polymer ?
#
loop_
_entity_poly.entity_id
_entity_poly.type
_entity_poly.pdbx_seq_one_letter_code
_entity_poly.pdbx_strand_id
1 'polypeptide(L)'
;GFYKAVENDRKLPKLSWTHAIEIDLPEKRARGTSRHAHLSVKCDTRPTRVTLWQAYNPDGRDFRQSTIGNAWVPTPLTPTSDNRAAGMIDMPERGFRAYFIEAIFPVRGQQESVTFTTPVFVVPDELPYKDKPIR
;
A
#
# COMPACT_ATOMS: atom_id res chain seq x y z
N GLY A 1 19.35 6.61 -17.01
CA GLY A 1 20.08 6.38 -15.74
C GLY A 1 19.67 7.41 -14.70
N PHE A 2 19.14 6.97 -13.56
CA PHE A 2 18.54 7.80 -12.49
C PHE A 2 19.30 9.11 -12.16
N TYR A 3 20.64 9.10 -12.20
CA TYR A 3 21.48 10.29 -12.00
C TYR A 3 21.22 11.44 -13.00
N LYS A 4 21.00 11.16 -14.29
CA LYS A 4 20.71 12.19 -15.31
C LYS A 4 19.30 12.80 -15.19
N ALA A 5 18.43 12.21 -14.38
CA ALA A 5 17.09 12.75 -14.14
C ALA A 5 17.08 13.81 -13.03
N VAL A 6 17.95 13.68 -12.03
CA VAL A 6 18.09 14.63 -10.91
C VAL A 6 18.84 15.90 -11.36
N GLU A 7 19.80 15.79 -12.27
CA GLU A 7 20.64 16.91 -12.73
C GLU A 7 19.97 17.87 -13.74
N ASN A 8 18.70 17.67 -14.14
CA ASN A 8 18.07 18.39 -15.27
C ASN A 8 16.81 19.21 -14.91
N ASP A 9 16.59 19.58 -13.64
CA ASP A 9 15.37 20.29 -13.20
C ASP A 9 14.05 19.63 -13.65
N ARG A 10 14.08 18.31 -13.89
CA ARG A 10 12.92 17.58 -14.41
C ARG A 10 11.93 17.35 -13.28
N LYS A 11 10.71 17.87 -13.47
CA LYS A 11 9.60 17.65 -12.55
C LYS A 11 9.27 16.15 -12.47
N LEU A 12 9.62 15.52 -11.36
CA LEU A 12 9.23 14.15 -11.04
C LEU A 12 7.74 14.10 -10.66
N PRO A 13 7.04 12.98 -10.92
CA PRO A 13 5.67 12.77 -10.44
C PRO A 13 5.59 12.96 -8.93
N LYS A 14 4.51 13.60 -8.47
CA LYS A 14 4.19 13.72 -7.05
C LYS A 14 3.05 12.78 -6.70
N LEU A 15 3.20 12.09 -5.58
CA LEU A 15 2.21 11.19 -5.03
C LEU A 15 1.74 11.72 -3.68
N SER A 16 0.44 11.62 -3.43
CA SER A 16 -0.14 11.69 -2.10
C SER A 16 -0.97 10.44 -1.84
N TRP A 17 -1.10 10.05 -0.59
CA TRP A 17 -1.86 8.87 -0.21
C TRP A 17 -2.73 9.12 1.01
N THR A 18 -3.79 8.34 1.12
CA THR A 18 -4.65 8.25 2.29
C THR A 18 -4.75 6.80 2.72
N HIS A 19 -4.65 6.56 4.01
CA HIS A 19 -4.77 5.25 4.63
C HIS A 19 -5.81 5.33 5.75
N ALA A 20 -6.76 4.41 5.76
CA ALA A 20 -7.81 4.35 6.76
C ALA A 20 -8.11 2.90 7.12
N ILE A 21 -8.55 2.67 8.35
CA ILE A 21 -9.15 1.41 8.78
C ILE A 21 -10.62 1.70 9.04
N GLU A 22 -11.49 1.04 8.29
CA GLU A 22 -12.93 1.19 8.36
C GLU A 22 -13.54 -0.01 9.10
N ILE A 23 -14.68 0.26 9.75
CA ILE A 23 -15.43 -0.69 10.53
C ILE A 23 -16.82 -0.78 9.90
N ASP A 24 -17.13 -1.92 9.30
CA ASP A 24 -18.47 -2.20 8.80
C ASP A 24 -19.36 -2.62 9.97
N LEU A 25 -20.26 -1.72 10.33
CA LEU A 25 -21.30 -1.98 11.32
C LEU A 25 -22.50 -2.63 10.61
N PRO A 26 -22.94 -3.83 11.02
CA PRO A 26 -24.14 -4.42 10.42
C PRO A 26 -25.38 -3.58 10.75
N GLU A 27 -26.22 -3.33 9.74
CA GLU A 27 -27.38 -2.42 9.84
C GLU A 27 -28.35 -2.81 10.95
N LYS A 28 -28.64 -4.11 11.16
CA LYS A 28 -29.38 -4.64 12.32
C LYS A 28 -29.04 -6.11 12.60
N ARG A 29 -28.73 -6.45 13.85
CA ARG A 29 -28.76 -7.82 14.46
C ARG A 29 -27.92 -8.94 13.82
N ALA A 30 -27.02 -8.68 12.87
CA ALA A 30 -26.00 -9.67 12.50
C ALA A 30 -24.85 -9.68 13.53
N ARG A 31 -24.44 -10.85 14.00
CA ARG A 31 -23.25 -10.99 14.84
C ARG A 31 -22.00 -10.91 13.96
N GLY A 32 -21.21 -9.86 14.13
CA GLY A 32 -19.89 -9.68 13.51
C GLY A 32 -19.67 -8.25 13.07
N THR A 33 -18.54 -7.67 13.49
CA THR A 33 -18.04 -6.40 12.98
C THR A 33 -16.92 -6.73 12.01
N SER A 34 -17.13 -6.48 10.71
CA SER A 34 -16.06 -6.62 9.72
C SER A 34 -15.20 -5.35 9.73
N ARG A 35 -13.90 -5.52 9.51
CA ARG A 35 -12.96 -4.41 9.39
C ARG A 35 -12.13 -4.62 8.14
N HIS A 36 -11.88 -3.53 7.43
CA HIS A 36 -10.99 -3.51 6.27
C HIS A 36 -10.12 -2.25 6.33
N ALA A 37 -8.93 -2.37 5.77
CA ALA A 37 -8.12 -1.20 5.49
C ALA A 37 -8.40 -0.70 4.06
N HIS A 38 -8.32 0.60 3.89
CA HIS A 38 -8.40 1.28 2.61
C HIS A 38 -7.11 2.05 2.40
N LEU A 39 -6.45 1.81 1.26
CA LEU A 39 -5.26 2.57 0.83
C LEU A 39 -5.55 3.18 -0.54
N SER A 40 -5.49 4.50 -0.63
CA SER A 40 -5.64 5.24 -1.88
C SER A 40 -4.38 6.06 -2.16
N VAL A 41 -3.98 6.09 -3.43
CA VAL A 41 -2.93 6.97 -3.95
C VAL A 41 -3.51 7.90 -5.00
N LYS A 42 -3.08 9.15 -4.99
CA LYS A 42 -3.38 10.17 -5.99
C LYS A 42 -2.06 10.64 -6.61
N CYS A 43 -2.00 10.63 -7.93
CA CYS A 43 -0.82 11.04 -8.68
C CYS A 43 -1.12 12.35 -9.44
N ASP A 44 -0.16 13.28 -9.47
CA ASP A 44 -0.28 14.51 -10.27
C ASP A 44 -0.08 14.26 -11.78
N THR A 45 0.52 13.12 -12.11
CA THR A 45 0.78 12.63 -13.47
C THR A 45 0.10 11.28 -13.63
N ARG A 46 -0.35 10.92 -14.84
CA ARG A 46 -1.00 9.63 -15.07
C ARG A 46 0.04 8.49 -15.04
N PRO A 47 -0.09 7.50 -14.14
CA PRO A 47 0.76 6.32 -14.17
C PRO A 47 0.38 5.40 -15.34
N THR A 48 1.37 4.66 -15.86
CA THR A 48 1.14 3.60 -16.86
C THR A 48 0.72 2.29 -16.21
N ARG A 49 1.11 2.07 -14.95
CA ARG A 49 0.69 0.91 -14.16
C ARG A 49 0.58 1.29 -12.69
N VAL A 50 -0.46 0.77 -12.02
CA VAL A 50 -0.59 0.83 -10.57
C VAL A 50 -0.86 -0.58 -10.05
N THR A 51 -0.17 -0.96 -8.99
CA THR A 51 -0.25 -2.31 -8.40
C THR A 51 -0.38 -2.19 -6.90
N LEU A 52 -1.40 -2.83 -6.31
CA LEU A 52 -1.45 -3.12 -4.88
C LEU A 52 -0.63 -4.38 -4.63
N TRP A 53 0.38 -4.28 -3.78
CA TRP A 53 1.16 -5.41 -3.30
C TRP A 53 0.68 -5.80 -1.90
N GLN A 54 0.49 -7.10 -1.66
CA GLN A 54 0.09 -7.62 -0.34
C GLN A 54 0.93 -8.83 0.05
N ALA A 55 1.26 -8.96 1.33
CA ALA A 55 1.88 -10.15 1.89
C ALA A 55 1.21 -10.54 3.21
N TYR A 56 1.00 -11.83 3.42
CA TYR A 56 0.42 -12.38 4.64
C TYR A 56 1.49 -13.11 5.46
N ASN A 57 1.57 -12.82 6.76
CA ASN A 57 2.42 -13.52 7.72
C ASN A 57 1.58 -13.92 8.94
N PRO A 58 1.26 -15.22 9.12
CA PRO A 58 0.50 -15.70 10.27
C PRO A 58 1.26 -15.57 11.61
N ASP A 59 2.60 -15.49 11.56
CA ASP A 59 3.48 -15.70 12.72
C ASP A 59 4.04 -14.39 13.29
N GLY A 60 3.97 -13.27 12.56
CA GLY A 60 4.48 -11.99 13.06
C GLY A 60 4.47 -10.82 12.07
N ARG A 61 5.00 -9.67 12.51
CA ARG A 61 5.06 -8.40 11.74
C ARG A 61 6.33 -8.24 10.88
N ASP A 62 7.08 -9.32 10.66
CA ASP A 62 8.27 -9.30 9.82
C ASP A 62 7.95 -9.81 8.41
N PHE A 63 8.06 -8.92 7.42
CA PHE A 63 7.71 -9.19 6.02
C PHE A 63 8.94 -9.19 5.10
N ARG A 64 10.15 -9.32 5.66
CA ARG A 64 11.36 -9.51 4.87
C ARG A 64 11.31 -10.85 4.15
N GLN A 65 11.86 -10.90 2.94
CA GLN A 65 11.87 -12.11 2.11
C GLN A 65 12.52 -13.32 2.82
N SER A 66 13.52 -13.10 3.68
CA SER A 66 14.13 -14.16 4.50
C SER A 66 13.15 -14.82 5.48
N THR A 67 12.07 -14.12 5.84
CA THR A 67 11.07 -14.55 6.82
C THR A 67 9.83 -15.13 6.15
N ILE A 68 9.34 -14.49 5.09
CA ILE A 68 8.07 -14.87 4.43
C ILE A 68 8.25 -15.49 3.03
N GLY A 69 9.48 -15.61 2.54
CA GLY A 69 9.76 -16.01 1.16
C GLY A 69 9.17 -15.03 0.13
N ASN A 70 8.78 -15.55 -1.04
CA ASN A 70 8.16 -14.77 -2.12
C ASN A 70 6.64 -14.64 -1.91
N ALA A 71 6.21 -14.18 -0.74
CA ALA A 71 4.79 -14.08 -0.36
C ALA A 71 4.11 -12.75 -0.75
N TRP A 72 4.83 -11.83 -1.39
CA TRP A 72 4.25 -10.60 -1.94
C TRP A 72 3.47 -10.88 -3.23
N VAL A 73 2.15 -10.69 -3.18
CA VAL A 73 1.22 -10.93 -4.29
C VAL A 73 0.79 -9.59 -4.91
N PRO A 74 0.96 -9.40 -6.23
CA PRO A 74 0.50 -8.21 -6.92
C PRO A 74 -0.98 -8.28 -7.29
N THR A 75 -1.68 -7.18 -7.16
CA THR A 75 -3.05 -6.97 -7.67
C THR A 75 -3.06 -5.68 -8.50
N PRO A 76 -3.29 -5.75 -9.82
CA PRO A 76 -3.40 -4.55 -10.65
C PRO A 76 -4.55 -3.66 -10.18
N LEU A 77 -4.30 -2.36 -10.06
CA LEU A 77 -5.32 -1.36 -9.80
C LEU A 77 -5.55 -0.53 -11.06
N THR A 78 -6.81 -0.22 -11.35
CA THR A 78 -7.18 0.68 -12.44
C THR A 78 -7.29 2.10 -11.91
N PRO A 79 -6.45 3.05 -12.36
CA PRO A 79 -6.62 4.45 -11.98
C PRO A 79 -7.90 5.02 -12.56
N THR A 80 -8.60 5.82 -11.77
CA THR A 80 -9.73 6.66 -12.19
C THR A 80 -9.29 7.76 -13.16
N SER A 81 -10.24 8.48 -13.73
CA SER A 81 -9.99 9.64 -14.61
C SER A 81 -9.18 10.75 -13.95
N ASP A 82 -9.21 10.83 -12.62
CA ASP A 82 -8.43 11.78 -11.84
C ASP A 82 -7.07 11.21 -11.38
N ASN A 83 -6.56 10.11 -11.97
CA ASN A 83 -5.29 9.47 -11.56
C ASN A 83 -5.26 9.04 -10.09
N ARG A 84 -6.42 8.65 -9.54
CA ARG A 84 -6.52 8.02 -8.23
C ARG A 84 -6.64 6.52 -8.40
N ALA A 85 -5.97 5.76 -7.55
CA ALA A 85 -6.17 4.32 -7.45
C ALA A 85 -6.37 3.97 -5.98
N ALA A 86 -7.16 2.95 -5.70
CA ALA A 86 -7.42 2.51 -4.34
C ALA A 86 -7.55 1.00 -4.26
N GLY A 87 -7.12 0.45 -3.14
CA GLY A 87 -7.27 -0.96 -2.79
C GLY A 87 -7.96 -1.10 -1.44
N MET A 88 -8.81 -2.11 -1.33
CA MET A 88 -9.37 -2.58 -0.07
C MET A 88 -8.56 -3.80 0.40
N ILE A 89 -8.24 -3.86 1.68
CA ILE A 89 -7.42 -4.89 2.29
C ILE A 89 -8.21 -5.50 3.44
N ASP A 90 -8.51 -6.78 3.31
CA ASP A 90 -9.21 -7.53 4.36
C ASP A 90 -8.30 -7.69 5.59
N MET A 91 -8.90 -7.57 6.77
CA MET A 91 -8.23 -7.94 8.01
C MET A 91 -7.98 -9.45 8.02
N PRO A 92 -6.74 -9.89 8.31
CA PRO A 92 -6.50 -11.32 8.46
C PRO A 92 -7.16 -11.84 9.74
N GLU A 93 -7.72 -13.06 9.70
CA GLU A 93 -8.33 -13.70 10.88
C GLU A 93 -7.29 -13.98 11.99
N ARG A 94 -6.03 -14.18 11.61
CA ARG A 94 -4.87 -14.36 12.50
C ARG A 94 -3.62 -13.76 11.87
N GLY A 95 -2.64 -13.39 12.69
CA GLY A 95 -1.37 -12.85 12.21
C GLY A 95 -1.52 -11.47 11.57
N PHE A 96 -0.69 -11.17 10.58
CA PHE A 96 -0.54 -9.84 10.02
C PHE A 96 -0.52 -9.85 8.50
N ARG A 97 -0.98 -8.75 7.90
CA ARG A 97 -0.94 -8.50 6.46
C ARG A 97 -0.26 -7.17 6.19
N ALA A 98 0.82 -7.19 5.42
CA ALA A 98 1.48 -6.00 4.93
C ALA A 98 1.00 -5.66 3.52
N TYR A 99 0.98 -4.38 3.18
CA TYR A 99 0.56 -3.91 1.87
C TYR A 99 1.09 -2.52 1.55
N PHE A 100 1.22 -2.23 0.26
CA PHE A 100 1.55 -0.91 -0.29
C PHE A 100 1.11 -0.81 -1.75
N ILE A 101 1.07 0.42 -2.29
CA ILE A 101 0.81 0.64 -3.72
C ILE A 101 2.11 1.05 -4.43
N GLU A 102 2.40 0.40 -5.55
CA GLU A 102 3.42 0.77 -6.53
C GLU A 102 2.76 1.49 -7.70
N ALA A 103 3.36 2.60 -8.16
CA ALA A 103 2.97 3.31 -9.37
C ALA A 103 4.18 3.52 -10.29
N ILE A 104 4.01 3.19 -11.57
CA ILE A 104 5.03 3.33 -12.60
C ILE A 104 4.65 4.46 -13.56
N PHE A 105 5.62 5.31 -13.89
CA PHE A 105 5.43 6.45 -14.78
C PHE A 105 6.48 6.43 -15.91
N PRO A 106 6.08 6.80 -17.13
CA PRO A 106 7.01 6.95 -18.23
C PRO A 106 7.87 8.20 -18.02
N VAL A 107 9.15 8.13 -18.38
CA VAL A 107 10.00 9.33 -18.44
C VAL A 107 9.87 9.95 -19.83
N ARG A 108 9.41 11.20 -19.92
CA ARG A 108 9.23 11.88 -21.21
C ARG A 108 10.52 11.88 -22.02
N GLY A 109 10.44 11.37 -23.26
CA GLY A 109 11.57 11.33 -24.20
C GLY A 109 12.60 10.24 -23.90
N GLN A 110 12.28 9.25 -23.05
CA GLN A 110 13.13 8.10 -22.76
C GLN A 110 12.32 6.81 -22.77
N GLN A 111 13.00 5.69 -22.99
CA GLN A 111 12.40 4.36 -22.85
C GLN A 111 12.31 3.90 -21.38
N GLU A 112 13.09 4.54 -20.49
CA GLU A 112 13.09 4.25 -19.06
C GLU A 112 11.78 4.70 -18.38
N SER A 113 11.40 4.00 -17.32
CA SER A 113 10.29 4.37 -16.43
C SER A 113 10.80 4.62 -15.02
N VAL A 114 10.08 5.45 -14.26
CA VAL A 114 10.32 5.67 -12.84
C VAL A 114 9.23 5.01 -12.01
N THR A 115 9.61 4.45 -10.88
CA THR A 115 8.70 3.75 -9.96
C THR A 115 8.67 4.49 -8.63
N PHE A 116 7.46 4.68 -8.11
CA PHE A 116 7.21 5.25 -6.79
C PHE A 116 6.30 4.32 -6.00
N THR A 117 6.44 4.32 -4.68
CA THR A 117 5.60 3.54 -3.77
C THR A 117 5.02 4.40 -2.67
N THR A 118 3.89 3.99 -2.12
CA THR A 118 3.48 4.42 -0.78
C THR A 118 4.40 3.80 0.27
N PRO A 119 4.31 4.22 1.55
CA PRO A 119 4.82 3.41 2.65
C PRO A 119 4.17 2.02 2.68
N VAL A 120 4.85 1.10 3.36
CA VAL A 120 4.26 -0.20 3.73
C VAL A 120 3.43 -0.01 4.98
N PHE A 121 2.17 -0.44 4.91
CA PHE A 121 1.24 -0.50 6.04
C PHE A 121 1.05 -1.95 6.47
N VAL A 122 0.70 -2.17 7.74
CA VAL A 122 0.49 -3.50 8.30
C VAL A 122 -0.82 -3.51 9.10
N VAL A 123 -1.64 -4.53 8.87
CA VAL A 123 -2.87 -4.78 9.65
C VAL A 123 -2.86 -6.17 10.29
N PRO A 124 -3.47 -6.37 11.47
CA PRO A 124 -4.06 -5.32 12.30
C PRO A 124 -2.99 -4.35 12.82
N ASP A 125 -3.39 -3.08 13.02
CA ASP A 125 -2.47 -2.07 13.57
C ASP A 125 -2.40 -2.13 15.10
N GLU A 126 -1.94 -3.26 15.62
CA GLU A 126 -1.80 -3.50 17.06
C GLU A 126 -0.41 -3.08 17.53
N LEU A 127 -0.35 -2.22 18.55
CA LEU A 127 0.88 -1.88 19.27
C LEU A 127 0.97 -2.77 20.52
N PRO A 128 1.72 -3.89 20.51
CA PRO A 128 1.71 -4.87 21.60
C PRO A 128 2.32 -4.41 22.94
N TYR A 129 2.77 -3.14 23.05
CA TYR A 129 3.47 -2.62 24.24
C TYR A 129 2.81 -1.41 24.91
N LYS A 130 1.59 -1.02 24.52
CA LYS A 130 0.92 0.14 25.13
C LYS A 130 0.65 -0.02 26.63
N ASP A 131 0.64 -1.26 27.13
CA ASP A 131 0.27 -1.61 28.51
C ASP A 131 1.41 -2.17 29.37
N LYS A 132 2.69 -2.13 28.93
CA LYS A 132 3.80 -2.46 29.84
C LYS A 132 4.19 -1.21 30.63
N PRO A 133 3.99 -1.17 31.97
CA PRO A 133 4.59 -0.11 32.76
C PRO A 133 6.10 -0.14 32.55
N ILE A 134 6.67 1.03 32.29
CA ILE A 134 8.12 1.22 32.29
C ILE A 134 8.57 0.84 33.72
N ARG A 135 9.36 -0.24 33.84
CA ARG A 135 10.00 -0.59 35.11
C ARG A 135 11.11 0.39 35.42
#